data_AF-A0A8T7AWD5-F1
#
_entry.id   AF-A0A8T7AWD5-F1
#
_cell.length_a   1.000
_cell.length_b   1.000
_cell.length_c   1.000
_cell.angle_alpha   90.00
_cell.angle_beta   90.00
_cell.angle_gamma   90.00
#
_symmetry.space_group_name_H-M   'P 1'
#
loop_
_entity.id
_entity.type
_entity.pdbx_description
1 polymer ?
#
loop_
_entity_poly.entity_id
_entity_poly.type
_entity_poly.pdbx_seq_one_letter_code
_entity_poly.pdbx_strand_id
1 'polypeptide(L)'
;MEFFSASSQRPEPRSVSRRGLLQASAAAGLAGAPLIGRADEAPLAATVSRGGRIESRLLYYEDPRDHQRQSYRILRNLYDDADVLFWYHFTMFTVVDGRRPEPVVRWEGIELSHHRKLADGVYRIHGHNLSFPRELGTGRWTDRAVNPVTGAAVEVPPMALTEDPGYVYTPDGVIPLDDPAAAPRIRIEQFLIEDDLVKIEQVRLPPASWPATFVETSSNWSSRALFEDTELPSLPTGTAGGYIFPWPAWLAMGDQPGHMFASWHGRKLTSVDELPEGFLQRAVVQHERLLAVDMTVFDEPLPAPLAPLAARYGSE
;
A
#
# COMPACT_ATOMS: atom_id res chain seq x y z
N MET A 1 18.07 -4.32 -37.53
CA MET A 1 18.58 -5.57 -38.12
C MET A 1 17.41 -6.52 -38.14
N GLU A 2 16.94 -6.84 -39.34
CA GLU A 2 15.81 -7.73 -39.64
C GLU A 2 15.96 -9.09 -38.95
N PHE A 3 14.87 -9.78 -38.63
CA PHE A 3 14.61 -11.15 -39.12
C PHE A 3 13.13 -11.55 -38.94
N PHE A 4 12.69 -12.35 -39.90
CA PHE A 4 11.33 -12.61 -40.37
C PHE A 4 10.59 -13.79 -39.69
N SER A 5 9.25 -13.76 -39.82
CA SER A 5 8.33 -14.82 -40.30
C SER A 5 8.37 -16.26 -39.73
N ALA A 6 7.23 -16.70 -39.17
CA ALA A 6 6.51 -17.97 -39.48
C ALA A 6 5.28 -18.10 -38.55
N SER A 7 4.06 -18.11 -39.08
CA SER A 7 3.23 -19.29 -39.42
C SER A 7 2.56 -20.01 -38.23
N SER A 8 1.25 -20.18 -38.40
CA SER A 8 0.21 -20.65 -37.50
C SER A 8 0.34 -22.08 -36.98
N GLN A 9 -0.19 -22.35 -35.78
CA GLN A 9 -1.28 -23.32 -35.54
C GLN A 9 -1.75 -23.25 -34.07
N ARG A 10 -3.05 -23.01 -33.85
CA ARG A 10 -3.70 -23.06 -32.53
C ARG A 10 -4.12 -24.50 -32.21
N PRO A 11 -3.91 -24.99 -30.97
CA PRO A 11 -4.71 -26.09 -30.43
C PRO A 11 -5.90 -25.55 -29.61
N GLU A 12 -7.08 -26.12 -29.87
CA GLU A 12 -8.34 -25.94 -29.12
C GLU A 12 -8.22 -26.38 -27.65
N PRO A 13 -8.80 -25.65 -26.68
CA PRO A 13 -8.82 -26.08 -25.28
C PRO A 13 -9.92 -27.12 -25.01
N ARG A 14 -9.52 -28.25 -24.44
CA ARG A 14 -10.41 -29.27 -23.88
C ARG A 14 -11.09 -28.76 -22.60
N SER A 15 -12.41 -28.91 -22.54
CA SER A 15 -13.23 -28.62 -21.36
C SER A 15 -13.15 -29.78 -20.35
N VAL A 16 -12.99 -29.45 -19.06
CA VAL A 16 -13.25 -30.39 -17.96
C VAL A 16 -14.22 -29.75 -16.99
N SER A 17 -15.36 -30.43 -16.88
CA SER A 17 -16.56 -30.04 -16.14
C SER A 17 -16.41 -30.29 -14.64
N ARG A 18 -16.97 -29.35 -13.86
CA ARG A 18 -17.14 -29.39 -12.41
C ARG A 18 -18.10 -30.51 -12.00
N ARG A 19 -17.59 -31.67 -11.60
CA ARG A 19 -18.32 -32.61 -10.74
C ARG A 19 -17.38 -33.64 -10.13
N GLY A 20 -17.33 -33.64 -8.81
CA GLY A 20 -16.74 -34.73 -8.03
C GLY A 20 -15.68 -34.23 -7.08
N LEU A 21 -16.06 -34.05 -5.82
CA LEU A 21 -15.44 -34.75 -4.68
C LEU A 21 -15.99 -34.19 -3.36
N LEU A 22 -17.07 -34.82 -2.90
CA LEU A 22 -17.46 -34.94 -1.49
C LEU A 22 -17.82 -36.41 -1.28
N GLN A 23 -17.50 -36.93 -0.09
CA GLN A 23 -17.64 -38.31 0.43
C GLN A 23 -16.43 -39.22 0.18
N ALA A 24 -15.92 -40.00 1.14
CA ALA A 24 -16.18 -40.16 2.58
C ALA A 24 -15.00 -41.00 3.17
N SER A 25 -14.59 -40.76 4.42
CA SER A 25 -14.82 -41.61 5.63
C SER A 25 -13.65 -42.50 6.09
N ALA A 26 -13.06 -42.08 7.22
CA ALA A 26 -12.83 -42.73 8.53
C ALA A 26 -12.51 -44.25 8.70
N ALA A 27 -11.63 -44.48 9.71
CA ALA A 27 -11.53 -45.57 10.73
C ALA A 27 -10.15 -46.28 10.75
N ALA A 28 -9.48 -46.66 11.87
CA ALA A 28 -9.70 -46.54 13.32
C ALA A 28 -8.46 -47.01 14.15
N GLY A 29 -8.31 -46.47 15.38
CA GLY A 29 -7.84 -47.18 16.61
C GLY A 29 -6.39 -46.90 17.09
N LEU A 30 -6.05 -46.69 18.38
CA LEU A 30 -6.65 -47.09 19.67
C LEU A 30 -6.18 -46.21 20.85
N ALA A 31 -7.09 -46.03 21.83
CA ALA A 31 -6.94 -46.04 23.30
C ALA A 31 -6.10 -44.98 24.06
N GLY A 32 -6.82 -44.14 24.83
CA GLY A 32 -6.33 -43.40 26.00
C GLY A 32 -7.25 -42.25 26.41
N ALA A 33 -8.09 -42.43 27.44
CA ALA A 33 -8.94 -41.38 28.02
C ALA A 33 -8.95 -41.51 29.56
N PRO A 34 -9.30 -40.48 30.35
CA PRO A 34 -9.23 -39.04 30.11
C PRO A 34 -8.55 -38.25 31.26
N LEU A 35 -7.83 -37.18 30.93
CA LEU A 35 -7.74 -36.00 31.80
C LEU A 35 -8.24 -34.83 30.96
N ILE A 36 -9.56 -34.73 30.83
CA ILE A 36 -10.19 -33.54 30.27
C ILE A 36 -10.14 -32.50 31.40
N GLY A 37 -9.01 -31.77 31.46
CA GLY A 37 -9.03 -30.43 31.99
C GLY A 37 -10.11 -29.66 31.22
N ARG A 38 -10.97 -28.95 31.94
CA ARG A 38 -11.87 -27.96 31.36
C ARG A 38 -11.03 -27.08 30.43
N ALA A 39 -11.17 -27.30 29.12
CA ALA A 39 -10.94 -26.23 28.19
C ALA A 39 -12.02 -25.21 28.55
N ASP A 40 -11.62 -24.12 29.18
CA ASP A 40 -12.42 -22.91 29.10
C ASP A 40 -12.68 -22.71 27.62
N GLU A 41 -13.95 -22.84 27.24
CA GLU A 41 -14.42 -22.40 25.94
C GLU A 41 -14.05 -20.91 25.86
N ALA A 42 -12.93 -20.62 25.20
CA ALA A 42 -12.65 -19.30 24.70
C ALA A 42 -13.95 -18.84 24.01
N PRO A 43 -14.46 -17.64 24.34
CA PRO A 43 -15.76 -17.22 23.85
C PRO A 43 -15.75 -17.35 22.33
N LEU A 44 -16.68 -18.17 21.82
CA LEU A 44 -16.99 -18.25 20.40
C LEU A 44 -17.00 -16.81 19.88
N ALA A 45 -16.17 -16.56 18.86
CA ALA A 45 -16.02 -15.28 18.19
C ALA A 45 -17.34 -14.51 18.20
N ALA A 46 -17.33 -13.31 18.79
CA ALA A 46 -18.49 -12.44 18.82
C ALA A 46 -19.09 -12.38 17.42
N THR A 47 -20.23 -13.06 17.25
CA THR A 47 -21.09 -12.89 16.09
C THR A 47 -21.37 -11.41 16.05
N VAL A 48 -21.02 -10.74 14.94
CA VAL A 48 -21.28 -9.31 14.78
C VAL A 48 -22.77 -9.08 15.01
N SER A 49 -23.12 -8.63 16.21
CA SER A 49 -24.47 -8.23 16.56
C SER A 49 -24.73 -6.92 15.83
N ARG A 50 -25.24 -6.99 14.60
CA ARG A 50 -25.76 -5.80 13.90
C ARG A 50 -27.15 -5.49 14.43
N GLY A 51 -27.23 -5.09 15.69
CA GLY A 51 -28.45 -4.57 16.31
C GLY A 51 -28.40 -3.05 16.42
N GLY A 52 -28.68 -2.34 15.31
CA GLY A 52 -28.70 -0.88 15.29
C GLY A 52 -28.56 -0.27 13.89
N ARG A 53 -28.81 1.04 13.76
CA ARG A 53 -28.39 1.82 12.59
C ARG A 53 -26.89 2.12 12.72
N ILE A 54 -26.15 1.95 11.62
CA ILE A 54 -24.73 2.29 11.52
C ILE A 54 -24.56 3.81 11.67
N GLU A 55 -23.63 4.26 12.51
CA GLU A 55 -23.17 5.66 12.52
C GLU A 55 -22.25 5.87 11.32
N SER A 56 -22.53 6.88 10.50
CA SER A 56 -21.63 7.32 9.44
C SER A 56 -21.70 8.83 9.31
N ARG A 57 -20.59 9.52 9.53
CA ARG A 57 -20.52 10.98 9.39
C ARG A 57 -19.10 11.45 9.09
N LEU A 58 -19.04 12.53 8.31
CA LEU A 58 -17.79 13.22 8.03
C LEU A 58 -17.30 13.93 9.31
N LEU A 59 -15.98 13.93 9.48
CA LEU A 59 -15.27 14.64 10.53
C LEU A 59 -14.40 15.72 9.89
N TYR A 60 -14.51 16.94 10.40
CA TYR A 60 -13.82 18.12 9.90
C TYR A 60 -13.00 18.75 11.02
N TYR A 61 -11.91 19.40 10.65
CA TYR A 61 -11.09 20.21 11.54
C TYR A 61 -11.12 21.65 11.06
N GLU A 62 -11.33 22.58 11.99
CA GLU A 62 -11.26 24.00 11.69
C GLU A 62 -9.80 24.46 11.58
N ASP A 63 -8.93 23.92 12.43
CA ASP A 63 -7.49 24.18 12.37
C ASP A 63 -6.78 23.14 11.46
N PRO A 64 -6.09 23.55 10.38
CA PRO A 64 -5.28 22.64 9.56
C PRO A 64 -4.16 21.94 10.35
N ARG A 65 -3.70 22.48 11.48
CA ARG A 65 -2.74 21.82 12.37
C ARG A 65 -3.34 20.61 13.06
N ASP A 66 -4.58 20.70 13.51
CA ASP A 66 -5.30 19.56 14.09
C ASP A 66 -5.53 18.48 13.02
N HIS A 67 -5.97 18.88 11.82
CA HIS A 67 -6.09 17.95 10.69
C HIS A 67 -4.77 17.23 10.44
N GLN A 68 -3.67 17.98 10.31
CA GLN A 68 -2.32 17.45 10.09
C GLN A 68 -1.95 16.44 11.18
N ARG A 69 -2.11 16.82 12.45
CA ARG A 69 -1.77 15.99 13.60
C ARG A 69 -2.51 14.66 13.56
N GLN A 70 -3.81 14.68 13.32
CA GLN A 70 -4.62 13.45 13.29
C GLN A 70 -4.31 12.58 12.05
N SER A 71 -4.04 13.21 10.90
CA SER A 71 -3.59 12.51 9.68
C SER A 71 -2.25 11.79 9.95
N TYR A 72 -1.31 12.47 10.60
CA TYR A 72 -0.01 11.90 10.98
C TYR A 72 -0.12 10.71 11.94
N ARG A 73 -1.07 10.72 12.88
CA ARG A 73 -1.26 9.58 13.81
C ARG A 73 -1.70 8.31 13.08
N ILE A 74 -2.61 8.44 12.11
CA ILE A 74 -3.07 7.30 11.30
C ILE A 74 -1.97 6.88 10.33
N LEU A 75 -1.47 7.80 9.51
CA LEU A 75 -0.60 7.46 8.39
C LEU A 75 0.86 7.27 8.79
N ARG A 76 1.30 7.90 9.88
CA ARG A 76 2.72 7.99 10.28
C ARG A 76 2.90 7.83 11.79
N ASN A 77 3.68 8.70 12.41
CA ASN A 77 3.98 8.77 13.83
C ASN A 77 4.25 10.24 14.22
N LEU A 78 3.73 10.70 15.36
CA LEU A 78 3.99 12.05 15.89
C LEU A 78 5.36 12.21 16.55
N TYR A 79 6.03 11.11 16.91
CA TYR A 79 7.42 11.19 17.35
C TYR A 79 8.32 11.65 16.20
N ASP A 80 9.35 12.41 16.57
CA ASP A 80 10.43 12.77 15.67
C ASP A 80 11.31 11.54 15.37
N ASP A 81 12.00 11.59 14.23
CA ASP A 81 12.98 10.59 13.77
C ASP A 81 12.40 9.16 13.80
N ALA A 82 11.24 8.98 13.15
CA ALA A 82 10.48 7.74 13.21
C ALA A 82 10.28 7.10 11.83
N ASP A 83 10.46 5.77 11.80
CA ASP A 83 10.12 4.93 10.66
C ASP A 83 8.62 4.62 10.62
N VAL A 84 8.12 4.47 9.39
CA VAL A 84 6.74 4.12 9.08
C VAL A 84 6.78 3.04 8.00
N LEU A 85 6.26 1.86 8.34
CA LEU A 85 6.24 0.71 7.46
C LEU A 85 4.80 0.28 7.19
N PHE A 86 4.39 0.32 5.92
CA PHE A 86 3.19 -0.38 5.47
C PHE A 86 3.59 -1.66 4.75
N TRP A 87 2.92 -2.77 5.08
CA TRP A 87 2.99 -4.02 4.33
C TRP A 87 1.65 -4.25 3.62
N TYR A 88 1.71 -4.58 2.33
CA TYR A 88 0.54 -4.62 1.48
C TYR A 88 0.58 -5.75 0.43
N HIS A 89 -0.59 -6.03 -0.11
CA HIS A 89 -0.80 -6.81 -1.32
C HIS A 89 -1.55 -6.00 -2.35
N PHE A 90 -1.23 -6.19 -3.63
CA PHE A 90 -2.02 -5.58 -4.69
C PHE A 90 -2.12 -6.45 -5.94
N THR A 91 -3.18 -6.24 -6.72
CA THR A 91 -3.37 -6.90 -8.01
C THR A 91 -3.37 -5.85 -9.12
N MET A 92 -2.59 -6.10 -10.16
CA MET A 92 -2.55 -5.26 -11.35
C MET A 92 -3.49 -5.78 -12.43
N PHE A 93 -4.20 -4.88 -13.09
CA PHE A 93 -5.14 -5.12 -14.17
C PHE A 93 -4.78 -4.26 -15.38
N THR A 94 -4.89 -4.82 -16.58
CA THR A 94 -4.86 -4.02 -17.80
C THR A 94 -6.21 -3.37 -18.03
N VAL A 95 -6.25 -2.08 -18.36
CA VAL A 95 -7.44 -1.37 -18.82
C VAL A 95 -7.18 -0.93 -20.26
N VAL A 96 -7.67 -1.71 -21.21
CA VAL A 96 -7.52 -1.45 -22.65
C VAL A 96 -8.85 -0.98 -23.21
N ASP A 97 -8.83 0.07 -24.04
CA ASP A 97 -10.03 0.63 -24.65
C ASP A 97 -10.85 -0.43 -25.39
N GLY A 98 -12.15 -0.48 -25.11
CA GLY A 98 -13.06 -1.45 -25.72
C GLY A 98 -12.89 -2.90 -25.26
N ARG A 99 -12.01 -3.18 -24.29
CA ARG A 99 -11.83 -4.52 -23.69
C ARG A 99 -12.21 -4.53 -22.21
N ARG A 100 -12.61 -5.70 -21.73
CA ARG A 100 -12.76 -5.95 -20.30
C ARG A 100 -11.39 -5.84 -19.61
N PRO A 101 -11.30 -5.22 -18.41
CA PRO A 101 -10.08 -5.31 -17.63
C PRO A 101 -9.72 -6.74 -17.22
N GLU A 102 -8.45 -7.08 -17.34
CA GLU A 102 -7.93 -8.44 -17.07
C GLU A 102 -6.74 -8.37 -16.10
N PRO A 103 -6.69 -9.23 -15.06
CA PRO A 103 -5.58 -9.24 -14.12
C PRO A 103 -4.30 -9.79 -14.77
N VAL A 104 -3.16 -9.22 -14.41
CA VAL A 104 -1.84 -9.63 -14.93
C VAL A 104 -1.05 -10.40 -13.89
N VAL A 105 -0.90 -9.80 -12.70
CA VAL A 105 0.00 -10.29 -11.66
C VAL A 105 -0.42 -9.72 -10.30
N ARG A 106 -0.12 -10.46 -9.22
CA ARG A 106 -0.23 -9.97 -7.85
C ARG A 106 1.12 -9.50 -7.36
N TRP A 107 1.09 -8.70 -6.30
CA TRP A 107 2.27 -8.22 -5.63
C TRP A 107 2.08 -8.35 -4.14
N GLU A 108 3.19 -8.55 -3.45
CA GLU A 108 3.31 -8.30 -2.03
C GLU A 108 4.50 -7.38 -1.84
N GLY A 109 4.35 -6.37 -1.00
CA GLY A 109 5.34 -5.33 -0.88
C GLY A 109 5.28 -4.56 0.42
N ILE A 110 6.23 -3.65 0.52
CA ILE A 110 6.35 -2.69 1.59
C ILE A 110 6.47 -1.28 1.04
N GLU A 111 5.95 -0.33 1.79
CA GLU A 111 6.33 1.08 1.73
C GLU A 111 7.01 1.40 3.05
N LEU A 112 8.29 1.73 2.99
CA LEU A 112 9.09 2.07 4.16
C LEU A 112 9.55 3.52 4.02
N SER A 113 9.21 4.35 4.99
CA SER A 113 9.59 5.75 4.99
C SER A 113 10.01 6.20 6.38
N HIS A 114 10.79 7.27 6.43
CA HIS A 114 11.24 7.91 7.63
C HIS A 114 10.78 9.37 7.61
N HIS A 115 10.57 9.98 8.78
CA HIS A 115 10.41 11.43 8.87
C HIS A 115 11.21 12.07 9.99
N ARG A 116 11.64 13.31 9.75
CA ARG A 116 12.25 14.20 10.74
C ARG A 116 11.42 15.47 10.89
N LYS A 117 11.16 15.87 12.12
CA LYS A 117 10.46 17.10 12.48
C LYS A 117 11.38 18.30 12.23
N LEU A 118 10.87 19.27 11.49
CA LEU A 118 11.57 20.53 11.20
C LEU A 118 11.06 21.66 12.10
N ALA A 119 9.78 21.62 12.44
CA ALA A 119 9.09 22.51 13.38
C ALA A 119 7.75 21.87 13.78
N ASP A 120 6.95 22.54 14.61
CA ASP A 120 5.65 21.99 14.98
C ASP A 120 4.69 21.88 13.79
N GLY A 121 4.19 20.65 13.57
CA GLY A 121 3.38 20.30 12.41
C GLY A 121 4.13 20.22 11.07
N VAL A 122 5.46 20.38 11.07
CA VAL A 122 6.29 20.40 9.85
C VAL A 122 7.31 19.28 9.87
N TYR A 123 7.30 18.45 8.83
CA TYR A 123 8.12 17.24 8.77
C TYR A 123 8.75 17.06 7.40
N ARG A 124 10.03 16.71 7.35
CA ARG A 124 10.69 16.17 6.17
C ARG A 124 10.45 14.67 6.12
N ILE A 125 10.11 14.13 4.95
CA ILE A 125 9.82 12.71 4.73
C ILE A 125 10.65 12.22 3.55
N HIS A 126 11.17 11.01 3.66
CA HIS A 126 11.74 10.25 2.56
C HIS A 126 11.43 8.76 2.73
N GLY A 127 11.33 8.02 1.64
CA GLY A 127 11.01 6.61 1.69
C GLY A 127 11.11 5.94 0.33
N HIS A 128 10.82 4.65 0.32
CA HIS A 128 10.90 3.80 -0.86
C HIS A 128 9.89 2.66 -0.76
N ASN A 129 9.66 2.01 -1.90
CA ASN A 129 8.82 0.82 -1.98
C ASN A 129 9.63 -0.37 -2.49
N LEU A 130 9.31 -1.56 -1.98
CA LEU A 130 9.80 -2.83 -2.50
C LEU A 130 8.63 -3.79 -2.63
N SER A 131 8.38 -4.31 -3.84
CA SER A 131 7.33 -5.31 -4.06
C SER A 131 7.83 -6.47 -4.91
N PHE A 132 7.42 -7.68 -4.56
CA PHE A 132 7.73 -8.90 -5.30
C PHE A 132 6.50 -9.46 -6.01
N PRO A 133 6.66 -9.93 -7.26
CA PRO A 133 5.54 -10.48 -8.00
C PRO A 133 5.12 -11.85 -7.45
N ARG A 134 3.81 -12.05 -7.44
CA ARG A 134 3.08 -13.23 -6.99
C ARG A 134 2.17 -13.70 -8.13
N GLU A 135 2.14 -15.00 -8.39
CA GLU A 135 1.27 -15.58 -9.41
C GLU A 135 -0.21 -15.55 -8.97
N LEU A 136 -1.12 -15.31 -9.92
CA LEU A 136 -2.54 -15.00 -9.64
C LEU A 136 -3.32 -16.16 -9.00
N GLY A 137 -3.11 -17.40 -9.44
CA GLY A 137 -3.87 -18.56 -8.98
C GLY A 137 -3.35 -19.13 -7.66
N THR A 138 -2.03 -19.29 -7.54
CA THR A 138 -1.36 -19.98 -6.43
C THR A 138 -0.81 -19.02 -5.37
N GLY A 139 -0.60 -17.75 -5.70
CA GLY A 139 0.04 -16.79 -4.80
C GLY A 139 1.51 -17.10 -4.52
N ARG A 140 2.15 -18.00 -5.29
CA ARG A 140 3.59 -18.25 -5.17
C ARG A 140 4.38 -17.09 -5.75
N TRP A 141 5.58 -16.88 -5.22
CA TRP A 141 6.57 -16.00 -5.82
C TRP A 141 6.78 -16.34 -7.30
N THR A 142 6.83 -15.32 -8.15
CA THR A 142 7.11 -15.45 -9.58
C THR A 142 8.03 -14.32 -10.04
N ASP A 143 8.61 -14.50 -11.21
CA ASP A 143 9.34 -13.52 -12.01
C ASP A 143 8.75 -13.45 -13.44
N ARG A 144 7.61 -14.10 -13.66
CA ARG A 144 6.92 -14.16 -14.96
C ARG A 144 5.42 -14.03 -14.80
N ALA A 145 4.78 -13.49 -15.84
CA ALA A 145 3.33 -13.45 -16.01
C ALA A 145 2.96 -13.67 -17.47
N VAL A 146 1.67 -13.86 -17.75
CA VAL A 146 1.14 -13.83 -19.11
C VAL A 146 0.52 -12.45 -19.32
N ASN A 147 0.91 -11.74 -20.38
CA ASN A 147 0.23 -10.54 -20.80
C ASN A 147 -1.17 -10.94 -21.33
N PRO A 148 -2.28 -10.53 -20.68
CA PRO A 148 -3.63 -10.94 -21.08
C PRO A 148 -4.07 -10.31 -22.42
N VAL A 149 -3.40 -9.25 -22.86
CA VAL A 149 -3.71 -8.55 -24.10
C VAL A 149 -3.12 -9.28 -25.30
N THR A 150 -1.84 -9.69 -25.20
CA THR A 150 -1.08 -10.30 -26.31
C THR A 150 -0.95 -11.82 -26.21
N GLY A 151 -1.17 -12.41 -25.03
CA GLY A 151 -0.92 -13.82 -24.74
C GLY A 151 0.55 -14.19 -24.54
N ALA A 152 1.47 -13.21 -24.65
CA ALA A 152 2.90 -13.45 -24.49
C ALA A 152 3.28 -13.70 -23.02
N ALA A 153 4.26 -14.57 -22.79
CA ALA A 153 4.92 -14.65 -21.49
C ALA A 153 5.88 -13.46 -21.34
N VAL A 154 5.77 -12.72 -20.24
CA VAL A 154 6.60 -11.57 -19.92
C VAL A 154 7.36 -11.81 -18.62
N GLU A 155 8.55 -11.23 -18.51
CA GLU A 155 9.32 -11.20 -17.27
C GLU A 155 8.83 -10.02 -16.41
N VAL A 156 8.63 -10.28 -15.13
CA VAL A 156 8.11 -9.31 -14.17
C VAL A 156 9.16 -9.14 -13.08
N PRO A 157 10.01 -8.10 -13.17
CA PRO A 157 11.04 -7.86 -12.16
C PRO A 157 10.39 -7.43 -10.83
N PRO A 158 11.09 -7.58 -9.69
CA PRO A 158 10.72 -6.88 -8.46
C PRO A 158 10.58 -5.37 -8.73
N MET A 159 9.61 -4.76 -8.08
CA MET A 159 9.39 -3.32 -8.13
C MET A 159 10.12 -2.68 -6.95
N ALA A 160 11.25 -2.04 -7.24
CA ALA A 160 12.00 -1.22 -6.28
C ALA A 160 11.88 0.25 -6.68
N LEU A 161 11.04 1.01 -5.96
CA LEU A 161 10.84 2.44 -6.19
C LEU A 161 11.69 3.21 -5.18
N THR A 162 12.86 3.67 -5.64
CA THR A 162 13.88 4.32 -4.78
C THR A 162 14.14 5.78 -5.16
N GLU A 163 13.49 6.26 -6.22
CA GLU A 163 13.70 7.59 -6.79
C GLU A 163 12.70 8.62 -6.24
N ASP A 164 12.00 8.33 -5.13
CA ASP A 164 11.10 9.32 -4.50
C ASP A 164 11.97 10.46 -3.93
N PRO A 165 11.81 11.70 -4.42
CA PRO A 165 12.63 12.83 -3.97
C PRO A 165 12.37 13.17 -2.50
N GLY A 166 11.28 12.67 -1.92
CA GLY A 166 10.81 13.04 -0.60
C GLY A 166 10.00 14.33 -0.60
N TYR A 167 9.50 14.67 0.58
CA TYR A 167 8.54 15.75 0.76
C TYR A 167 8.78 16.52 2.05
N VAL A 168 8.34 17.77 2.08
CA VAL A 168 8.04 18.50 3.32
C VAL A 168 6.54 18.56 3.50
N TYR A 169 6.05 17.99 4.59
CA TYR A 169 4.66 18.08 5.02
C TYR A 169 4.50 19.27 5.95
N THR A 170 3.45 20.06 5.71
CA THR A 170 3.06 21.23 6.49
C THR A 170 1.55 21.20 6.74
N PRO A 171 1.02 22.00 7.69
CA PRO A 171 -0.42 22.19 7.83
C PRO A 171 -1.10 22.70 6.55
N ASP A 172 -0.39 23.49 5.73
CA ASP A 172 -0.95 24.08 4.50
C ASP A 172 -0.91 23.12 3.30
N GLY A 173 -0.24 21.96 3.44
CA GLY A 173 -0.09 21.00 2.36
C GLY A 173 1.29 20.36 2.28
N VAL A 174 1.58 19.79 1.11
CA VAL A 174 2.81 19.02 0.86
C VAL A 174 3.64 19.71 -0.23
N ILE A 175 4.94 19.84 0.02
CA ILE A 175 5.92 20.41 -0.93
C ILE A 175 6.91 19.30 -1.30
N PRO A 176 7.05 18.94 -2.58
CA PRO A 176 8.03 17.94 -2.99
C PRO A 176 9.45 18.53 -2.99
N LEU A 177 10.45 17.70 -2.68
CA LEU A 177 11.84 18.17 -2.57
C LEU A 177 12.52 18.40 -3.93
N ASP A 178 11.98 17.84 -5.03
CA ASP A 178 12.44 18.09 -6.41
C ASP A 178 11.91 19.41 -7.01
N ASP A 179 10.91 20.02 -6.38
CA ASP A 179 10.39 21.36 -6.71
C ASP A 179 10.15 22.19 -5.43
N PRO A 180 11.24 22.58 -4.73
CA PRO A 180 11.15 23.23 -3.42
C PRO A 180 10.59 24.65 -3.48
N ALA A 181 10.48 25.24 -4.67
CA ALA A 181 9.87 26.56 -4.87
C ALA A 181 8.36 26.48 -5.12
N ALA A 182 7.79 25.28 -5.28
CA ALA A 182 6.36 25.10 -5.46
C ALA A 182 5.57 25.58 -4.24
N ALA A 183 4.37 26.10 -4.51
CA ALA A 183 3.40 26.31 -3.44
C ALA A 183 3.02 24.95 -2.81
N PRO A 184 2.74 24.91 -1.48
CA PRO A 184 2.20 23.72 -0.83
C PRO A 184 0.97 23.20 -1.58
N ARG A 185 0.98 21.91 -1.92
CA ARG A 185 -0.16 21.27 -2.56
C ARG A 185 -1.15 20.83 -1.51
N ILE A 186 -2.41 21.22 -1.71
CA ILE A 186 -3.52 20.80 -0.86
C ILE A 186 -3.58 19.27 -0.85
N ARG A 187 -3.66 18.69 0.34
CA ARG A 187 -3.98 17.27 0.48
C ARG A 187 -5.48 17.11 0.39
N ILE A 188 -5.93 16.31 -0.55
CA ILE A 188 -7.34 15.93 -0.66
C ILE A 188 -7.55 14.81 0.36
N GLU A 189 -7.96 15.19 1.57
CA GLU A 189 -8.15 14.29 2.70
C GLU A 189 -9.50 14.53 3.36
N GLN A 190 -10.21 13.46 3.67
CA GLN A 190 -11.48 13.53 4.37
C GLN A 190 -11.54 12.49 5.48
N PHE A 191 -11.83 12.92 6.70
CA PHE A 191 -12.08 11.99 7.80
C PHE A 191 -13.54 11.56 7.82
N LEU A 192 -13.76 10.30 8.17
CA LEU A 192 -15.06 9.68 8.35
C LEU A 192 -15.06 8.88 9.66
N ILE A 193 -16.12 9.04 10.44
CA ILE A 193 -16.45 8.10 11.51
C ILE A 193 -17.45 7.10 10.96
N GLU A 194 -17.15 5.82 11.12
CA GLU A 194 -18.03 4.70 10.77
C GLU A 194 -18.03 3.73 11.95
N ASP A 195 -19.10 3.77 12.76
CA ASP A 195 -19.21 3.06 14.04
C ASP A 195 -17.94 3.18 14.92
N ASP A 196 -17.18 2.08 15.05
CA ASP A 196 -15.99 1.92 15.86
C ASP A 196 -14.69 2.19 15.10
N LEU A 197 -14.78 2.73 13.88
CA LEU A 197 -13.66 3.12 13.05
C LEU A 197 -13.60 4.63 12.80
N VAL A 198 -12.37 5.14 12.79
CA VAL A 198 -12.05 6.42 12.16
C VAL A 198 -11.27 6.12 10.88
N LYS A 199 -11.78 6.61 9.76
CA LYS A 199 -11.16 6.48 8.44
C LYS A 199 -10.66 7.84 7.97
N ILE A 200 -9.59 7.81 7.17
CA ILE A 200 -9.13 8.93 6.35
C ILE A 200 -9.07 8.46 4.90
N GLU A 201 -9.83 9.13 4.04
CA GLU A 201 -9.76 8.96 2.59
C GLU A 201 -8.78 9.96 2.03
N GLN A 202 -7.95 9.54 1.07
CA GLN A 202 -6.96 10.39 0.43
C GLN A 202 -7.00 10.25 -1.08
N VAL A 203 -6.74 11.36 -1.77
CA VAL A 203 -6.37 11.37 -3.19
C VAL A 203 -5.01 12.04 -3.31
N ARG A 204 -4.00 11.27 -3.75
CA ARG A 204 -2.67 11.78 -4.05
C ARG A 204 -2.62 12.16 -5.52
N LEU A 205 -2.61 13.47 -5.76
CA LEU A 205 -2.39 14.00 -7.09
C LEU A 205 -0.89 13.89 -7.42
N PRO A 206 -0.53 13.36 -8.60
CA PRO A 206 0.87 13.27 -8.98
C PRO A 206 1.47 14.66 -9.20
N PRO A 207 2.80 14.80 -9.12
CA PRO A 207 3.50 15.94 -9.70
C PRO A 207 3.17 16.17 -11.17
N ALA A 208 3.19 17.43 -11.61
CA ALA A 208 2.99 17.78 -13.01
C ALA A 208 4.06 17.17 -13.94
N SER A 209 5.21 16.78 -13.39
CA SER A 209 6.29 16.07 -14.09
C SER A 209 5.98 14.59 -14.34
N TRP A 210 5.03 14.00 -13.61
CA TRP A 210 4.66 12.59 -13.76
C TRP A 210 3.66 12.43 -14.92
N PRO A 211 3.51 11.20 -15.46
CA PRO A 211 2.52 10.92 -16.49
C PRO A 211 1.11 11.33 -16.05
N ALA A 212 0.38 12.01 -16.93
CA ALA A 212 -0.98 12.51 -16.64
C ALA A 212 -1.98 11.41 -16.22
N THR A 213 -1.69 10.16 -16.58
CA THR A 213 -2.48 8.97 -16.22
C THR A 213 -2.29 8.54 -14.77
N PHE A 214 -1.28 9.04 -14.08
CA PHE A 214 -1.00 8.61 -12.71
C PHE A 214 -1.97 9.23 -11.70
N VAL A 215 -2.66 8.42 -10.90
CA VAL A 215 -3.35 8.88 -9.70
C VAL A 215 -3.44 7.75 -8.69
N GLU A 216 -3.34 8.10 -7.42
CA GLU A 216 -3.51 7.18 -6.31
C GLU A 216 -4.65 7.67 -5.40
N THR A 217 -5.47 6.73 -4.95
CA THR A 217 -6.45 6.97 -3.89
C THR A 217 -6.38 5.86 -2.84
N SER A 218 -6.59 6.23 -1.59
CA SER A 218 -6.53 5.32 -0.46
C SER A 218 -7.59 5.62 0.58
N SER A 219 -7.93 4.60 1.35
CA SER A 219 -8.70 4.67 2.59
C SER A 219 -7.86 4.00 3.66
N ASN A 220 -7.52 4.75 4.70
CA ASN A 220 -6.77 4.25 5.85
C ASN A 220 -7.68 4.32 7.07
N TRP A 221 -7.58 3.36 7.99
CA TRP A 221 -8.46 3.32 9.14
C TRP A 221 -7.79 2.77 10.39
N SER A 222 -8.25 3.27 11.53
CA SER A 222 -7.90 2.78 12.86
C SER A 222 -9.16 2.62 13.70
N SER A 223 -9.04 1.89 14.82
CA SER A 223 -10.07 1.89 15.86
C SER A 223 -10.33 3.32 16.35
N ARG A 224 -11.61 3.68 16.48
CA ARG A 224 -12.06 4.94 17.05
C ARG A 224 -11.63 5.13 18.49
N ALA A 225 -11.67 4.06 19.30
CA ALA A 225 -11.23 4.13 20.69
C ALA A 225 -9.74 4.51 20.81
N LEU A 226 -8.88 3.95 19.95
CA LEU A 226 -7.46 4.32 19.90
C LEU A 226 -7.26 5.73 19.31
N PHE A 227 -8.10 6.12 18.35
CA PHE A 227 -8.05 7.46 17.77
C PHE A 227 -8.39 8.54 18.81
N GLU A 228 -9.39 8.29 19.67
CA GLU A 228 -9.82 9.21 20.72
C GLU A 228 -8.80 9.32 21.88
N ASP A 229 -7.93 8.32 22.07
CA ASP A 229 -6.78 8.42 22.97
C ASP A 229 -5.71 9.34 22.39
N THR A 230 -5.68 10.60 22.83
CA THR A 230 -4.78 11.63 22.28
C THR A 230 -3.30 11.42 22.59
N GLU A 231 -2.99 10.52 23.52
CA GLU A 231 -1.61 10.22 23.95
C GLU A 231 -0.90 9.28 22.99
N LEU A 232 -1.64 8.53 22.16
CA LEU A 232 -1.05 7.62 21.17
C LEU A 232 -0.46 8.41 19.98
N PRO A 233 0.86 8.39 19.77
CA PRO A 233 1.53 9.16 18.72
C PRO A 233 1.39 8.51 17.34
N SER A 234 1.12 7.20 17.30
CA SER A 234 0.91 6.42 16.09
C SER A 234 -0.18 5.39 16.33
N LEU A 235 -1.04 5.17 15.33
CA LEU A 235 -2.17 4.27 15.43
C LEU A 235 -1.99 3.02 14.57
N PRO A 236 -2.31 1.81 15.06
CA PRO A 236 -2.46 0.64 14.21
C PRO A 236 -3.43 0.95 13.08
N THR A 237 -2.99 0.76 11.85
CA THR A 237 -3.72 1.28 10.69
C THR A 237 -3.89 0.19 9.65
N GLY A 238 -5.14 -0.13 9.31
CA GLY A 238 -5.48 -0.86 8.10
C GLY A 238 -5.54 0.09 6.93
N THR A 239 -5.26 -0.41 5.73
CA THR A 239 -5.22 0.44 4.54
C THR A 239 -5.65 -0.31 3.29
N ALA A 240 -6.28 0.40 2.36
CA ALA A 240 -6.66 -0.11 1.05
C ALA A 240 -6.78 1.03 0.06
N GLY A 241 -6.70 0.74 -1.24
CA GLY A 241 -6.79 1.77 -2.24
C GLY A 241 -6.63 1.26 -3.66
N GLY A 242 -6.32 2.18 -4.56
CA GLY A 242 -6.01 1.87 -5.93
C GLY A 242 -5.12 2.89 -6.62
N TYR A 243 -4.54 2.44 -7.73
CA TYR A 243 -3.70 3.23 -8.61
C TYR A 243 -4.28 3.17 -10.02
N ILE A 244 -4.16 4.28 -10.73
CA ILE A 244 -4.18 4.33 -12.19
C ILE A 244 -2.79 4.78 -12.61
N PHE A 245 -2.15 4.08 -13.56
CA PHE A 245 -0.77 4.37 -13.96
C PHE A 245 -0.51 3.87 -15.39
N PRO A 246 0.52 4.38 -16.11
CA PRO A 246 0.81 3.95 -17.46
C PRO A 246 1.24 2.47 -17.53
N TRP A 247 1.32 1.93 -18.75
CA TRP A 247 1.91 0.61 -18.96
C TRP A 247 3.35 0.57 -18.44
N PRO A 248 3.70 -0.40 -17.58
CA PRO A 248 5.10 -0.60 -17.26
C PRO A 248 5.82 -1.20 -18.48
N ALA A 249 7.08 -0.83 -18.70
CA ALA A 249 7.86 -1.25 -19.86
C ALA A 249 7.89 -2.79 -20.03
N TRP A 250 7.97 -3.53 -18.91
CA TRP A 250 8.01 -5.00 -18.91
C TRP A 250 6.74 -5.67 -19.46
N LEU A 251 5.60 -4.96 -19.50
CA LEU A 251 4.36 -5.52 -20.06
C LEU A 251 4.36 -5.53 -21.59
N ALA A 252 5.30 -4.83 -22.25
CA ALA A 252 5.47 -4.82 -23.70
C ALA A 252 4.20 -4.42 -24.49
N MET A 253 3.55 -3.33 -24.06
CA MET A 253 2.31 -2.83 -24.67
C MET A 253 2.52 -1.95 -25.90
N GLY A 254 3.73 -1.42 -26.12
CA GLY A 254 4.01 -0.49 -27.22
C GLY A 254 3.03 0.71 -27.21
N ASP A 255 2.51 1.04 -28.39
CA ASP A 255 1.57 2.16 -28.58
C ASP A 255 0.10 1.80 -28.29
N GLN A 256 -0.17 0.64 -27.67
CA GLN A 256 -1.53 0.20 -27.35
C GLN A 256 -2.23 1.21 -26.43
N PRO A 257 -3.37 1.81 -26.84
CA PRO A 257 -4.12 2.71 -25.98
C PRO A 257 -4.63 2.01 -24.71
N GLY A 258 -4.52 2.72 -23.59
CA GLY A 258 -5.01 2.28 -22.28
C GLY A 258 -4.02 2.55 -21.16
N HIS A 259 -4.24 1.90 -20.02
CA HIS A 259 -3.46 2.10 -18.80
C HIS A 259 -3.58 0.89 -17.87
N MET A 260 -2.80 0.89 -16.79
CA MET A 260 -2.94 -0.07 -15.70
C MET A 260 -3.87 0.48 -14.62
N PHE A 261 -4.65 -0.42 -14.03
CA PHE A 261 -5.31 -0.20 -12.75
C PHE A 261 -4.72 -1.19 -11.73
N ALA A 262 -4.49 -0.75 -10.50
CA ALA A 262 -4.20 -1.65 -9.40
C ALA A 262 -5.14 -1.40 -8.23
N SER A 263 -5.49 -2.46 -7.50
CA SER A 263 -6.17 -2.36 -6.22
C SER A 263 -5.36 -3.07 -5.15
N TRP A 264 -5.25 -2.44 -3.99
CA TRP A 264 -4.34 -2.84 -2.94
C TRP A 264 -5.00 -2.80 -1.56
N HIS A 265 -4.46 -3.58 -0.64
CA HIS A 265 -4.81 -3.59 0.78
C HIS A 265 -3.62 -4.01 1.63
N GLY A 266 -3.59 -3.59 2.87
CA GLY A 266 -2.47 -3.82 3.76
C GLY A 266 -2.71 -3.28 5.16
N ARG A 267 -1.61 -3.15 5.91
CA ARG A 267 -1.60 -2.56 7.24
C ARG A 267 -0.24 -1.95 7.55
N LYS A 268 -0.25 -0.98 8.47
CA LYS A 268 0.96 -0.47 9.10
C LYS A 268 1.51 -1.53 10.07
N LEU A 269 2.80 -1.79 9.97
CA LEU A 269 3.57 -2.65 10.88
C LEU A 269 4.40 -1.78 11.82
N THR A 270 4.80 -2.34 12.96
CA THR A 270 5.65 -1.62 13.92
C THR A 270 7.12 -1.65 13.52
N SER A 271 7.60 -2.73 12.90
CA SER A 271 8.98 -2.84 12.40
C SER A 271 9.08 -3.86 11.27
N VAL A 272 10.24 -3.91 10.63
CA VAL A 272 10.57 -4.92 9.61
C VAL A 272 10.57 -6.36 10.15
N ASP A 273 10.70 -6.54 11.46
CA ASP A 273 10.67 -7.87 12.09
C ASP A 273 9.26 -8.50 12.08
N GLU A 274 8.22 -7.69 11.90
CA GLU A 274 6.83 -8.17 11.77
C GLU A 274 6.48 -8.61 10.35
N LEU A 275 7.40 -8.46 9.39
CA LEU A 275 7.17 -8.89 8.01
C LEU A 275 6.99 -10.41 7.92
N PRO A 276 6.14 -10.91 7.00
CA PRO A 276 6.04 -12.34 6.78
C PRO A 276 7.41 -12.93 6.42
N GLU A 277 7.75 -14.06 7.07
CA GLU A 277 9.06 -14.73 6.92
C GLU A 277 9.49 -14.90 5.46
N GLY A 278 8.58 -15.36 4.60
CA GLY A 278 8.89 -15.59 3.17
C GLY A 278 9.15 -14.31 2.37
N PHE A 279 8.60 -13.16 2.79
CA PHE A 279 8.93 -11.86 2.21
C PHE A 279 10.29 -11.39 2.71
N LEU A 280 10.49 -11.42 4.03
CA LEU A 280 11.73 -10.97 4.69
C LEU A 280 12.95 -11.73 4.16
N GLN A 281 12.89 -13.07 4.09
CA GLN A 281 13.97 -13.91 3.53
C GLN A 281 14.32 -13.49 2.09
N ARG A 282 13.32 -13.26 1.24
CA ARG A 282 13.56 -12.86 -0.15
C ARG A 282 14.16 -11.46 -0.23
N ALA A 283 13.65 -10.52 0.58
CA ALA A 283 14.15 -9.15 0.65
C ALA A 283 15.61 -9.11 1.11
N VAL A 284 15.98 -9.85 2.16
CA VAL A 284 17.38 -9.97 2.63
C VAL A 284 18.31 -10.46 1.52
N VAL A 285 17.89 -11.47 0.75
CA VAL A 285 18.75 -12.02 -0.32
C VAL A 285 18.88 -11.07 -1.52
N GLN A 286 17.80 -10.39 -1.92
CA GLN A 286 17.77 -9.67 -3.20
C GLN A 286 17.95 -8.15 -3.06
N HIS A 287 17.54 -7.59 -1.92
CA HIS A 287 17.37 -6.15 -1.70
C HIS A 287 17.54 -5.76 -0.21
N GLU A 288 18.53 -6.32 0.50
CA GLU A 288 18.74 -6.09 1.94
C GLU A 288 18.70 -4.60 2.33
N ARG A 289 19.33 -3.75 1.52
CA ARG A 289 19.39 -2.30 1.75
C ARG A 289 18.00 -1.63 1.77
N LEU A 290 17.01 -2.21 1.11
CA LEU A 290 15.64 -1.69 1.08
C LEU A 290 14.79 -2.13 2.28
N LEU A 291 15.40 -2.82 3.25
CA LEU A 291 14.81 -3.05 4.58
C LEU A 291 15.15 -1.93 5.58
N ALA A 292 15.79 -0.87 5.12
CA ALA A 292 16.04 0.36 5.88
C ALA A 292 15.88 1.57 4.96
N VAL A 293 15.53 2.72 5.53
CA VAL A 293 15.49 4.00 4.78
C VAL A 293 16.91 4.52 4.57
N ASP A 294 17.17 5.11 3.40
CA ASP A 294 18.42 5.83 3.19
C ASP A 294 18.44 7.12 4.02
N MET A 295 19.17 7.06 5.14
CA MET A 295 19.28 8.17 6.08
C MET A 295 20.17 9.31 5.56
N THR A 296 21.02 9.06 4.56
CA THR A 296 21.94 10.08 4.03
C THR A 296 21.19 11.26 3.39
N VAL A 297 19.99 11.00 2.87
CA VAL A 297 19.07 12.02 2.36
C VAL A 297 18.80 13.08 3.43
N PHE A 298 18.64 12.69 4.69
CA PHE A 298 18.32 13.63 5.77
C PHE A 298 19.53 14.42 6.29
N ASP A 299 20.74 14.03 5.93
CA ASP A 299 21.97 14.76 6.28
C ASP A 299 22.21 15.94 5.34
N GLU A 300 21.59 15.93 4.16
CA GLU A 300 21.59 17.07 3.25
C GLU A 300 20.76 18.22 3.83
N PRO A 301 21.25 19.48 3.77
CA PRO A 301 20.47 20.62 4.23
C PRO A 301 19.20 20.77 3.39
N LEU A 302 18.14 21.32 4.00
CA LEU A 302 16.94 21.66 3.24
C LEU A 302 17.28 22.62 2.09
N PRO A 303 16.66 22.46 0.92
CA PRO A 303 16.75 23.44 -0.16
C PRO A 303 16.46 24.86 0.36
N ALA A 304 17.21 25.85 -0.13
CA ALA A 304 17.12 27.24 0.35
C ALA A 304 15.68 27.82 0.41
N PRO A 305 14.76 27.54 -0.55
CA PRO A 305 13.38 28.00 -0.45
C PRO A 305 12.60 27.44 0.75
N LEU A 306 12.99 26.28 1.29
CA LEU A 306 12.31 25.57 2.38
C LEU A 306 12.95 25.86 3.75
N ALA A 307 14.18 26.37 3.79
CA ALA A 307 14.87 26.71 5.04
C ALA A 307 14.07 27.64 5.98
N PRO A 308 13.30 28.64 5.50
CA PRO A 308 12.51 29.50 6.36
C PRO A 308 11.24 28.87 6.95
N LEU A 309 10.86 27.63 6.57
CA LEU A 309 9.60 27.02 7.00
C LEU A 309 9.53 26.84 8.52
N ALA A 310 10.64 26.53 9.18
CA ALA A 310 10.68 26.42 10.63
C ALA A 310 10.34 27.75 11.33
N ALA A 311 10.74 28.89 10.75
CA ALA A 311 10.38 30.21 11.28
C ALA A 311 8.91 30.56 11.03
N ARG A 312 8.33 30.09 9.91
CA ARG A 312 6.92 30.33 9.56
C ARG A 312 5.94 29.59 10.48
N TYR A 313 6.29 28.37 10.90
CA TYR A 313 5.43 27.53 11.74
C TYR A 313 5.88 27.42 13.20
N GLY A 314 7.03 28.02 13.55
CA GLY A 314 7.66 27.95 14.88
C GLY A 314 7.37 29.13 15.81
N SER A 315 6.40 29.99 15.49
CA SER A 315 5.89 31.00 16.44
C SER A 315 4.55 30.56 17.02
N GLU A 316 4.55 30.16 18.29
CA GLU A 316 3.40 30.35 19.18
C GLU A 316 3.38 31.81 19.69
#